data_AF-A0A8T9S8G3-F1
#
_entry.id   AF-A0A8T9S8G3-F1
#
_cell.length_a   1.000
_cell.length_b   1.000
_cell.length_c   1.000
_cell.angle_alpha   90.00
_cell.angle_beta   90.00
_cell.angle_gamma   90.00
#
_symmetry.space_group_name_H-M   'P 1'
#
loop_
_entity.id
_entity.type
_entity.pdbx_description
1 polymer ?
#
loop_
_entity_poly.entity_id
_entity_poly.type
_entity_poly.pdbx_seq_one_letter_code
_entity_poly.pdbx_strand_id
1 'polypeptide(L)'
;MQTTLSYVTQLKRSARSVAPKWGGSLLGTYRTTPFGGSLNASQAGLQASVFLPGLSRNHAIRLRAGYQWQDQAQYQFAPAVSFPRGEGYTSFDRLRVGSFDYYLPLAFTHWELGRLLYIQRLRATVFGDVAQGRAIRGINVGLDYQNVGFDALVQFNVLRLRTPIEGGVRVVYSSVQRQWVVQALAFDIRI
;
A
#
# COMPACT_ATOMS: atom_id res chain seq x y z
N MET A 1 -10.90 12.16 -18.30
CA MET A 1 -11.15 10.75 -18.66
C MET A 1 -10.11 9.88 -17.98
N GLN A 2 -10.51 8.74 -17.43
CA GLN A 2 -9.60 7.75 -16.83
C GLN A 2 -9.92 6.38 -17.43
N THR A 3 -8.87 5.68 -17.84
CA THR A 3 -8.92 4.29 -18.30
C THR A 3 -8.00 3.46 -17.41
N THR A 4 -8.49 2.32 -16.94
CA THR A 4 -7.73 1.42 -16.06
C THR A 4 -7.82 0.00 -16.59
N LEU A 5 -6.66 -0.68 -16.65
CA LEU A 5 -6.55 -2.09 -17.00
C LEU A 5 -5.95 -2.83 -15.80
N SER A 6 -6.63 -3.86 -15.31
CA SER A 6 -6.15 -4.66 -14.18
C SER A 6 -6.18 -6.15 -14.48
N TYR A 7 -5.10 -6.84 -14.14
CA TYR A 7 -4.99 -8.30 -14.18
C TYR A 7 -4.52 -8.81 -12.82
N VAL A 8 -5.19 -9.82 -12.26
CA VAL A 8 -4.83 -10.41 -10.97
C VAL A 8 -4.94 -11.92 -11.06
N THR A 9 -3.90 -12.61 -10.61
CA THR A 9 -3.88 -14.06 -10.42
C THR A 9 -3.32 -14.35 -9.04
N GLN A 10 -4.00 -15.15 -8.22
CA GLN A 10 -3.53 -15.47 -6.86
C GLN A 10 -4.02 -16.83 -6.40
N LEU A 11 -3.17 -17.55 -5.67
CA LEU A 11 -3.56 -18.80 -5.02
C LEU A 11 -4.55 -18.54 -3.88
N LYS A 12 -5.41 -19.52 -3.64
CA LYS A 12 -6.35 -19.50 -2.50
C LYS A 12 -5.57 -19.42 -1.19
N ARG A 13 -6.04 -18.56 -0.28
CA ARG A 13 -5.45 -18.39 1.05
C ARG A 13 -5.99 -19.47 1.98
N SER A 14 -5.11 -20.07 2.77
CA SER A 14 -5.52 -20.87 3.94
C SER A 14 -6.11 -19.95 5.00
N ALA A 15 -7.01 -20.48 5.85
CA ALA A 15 -7.63 -19.73 6.95
C ALA A 15 -6.60 -19.04 7.86
N ARG A 16 -5.39 -19.62 8.00
CA ARG A 16 -4.29 -19.07 8.80
C ARG A 16 -3.30 -18.18 8.02
N SER A 17 -3.36 -18.16 6.70
CA SER A 17 -2.42 -17.38 5.87
C SER A 17 -2.83 -15.91 5.85
N VAL A 18 -1.89 -15.00 6.08
CA VAL A 18 -2.15 -13.55 6.06
C VAL A 18 -2.24 -13.01 4.62
N ALA A 19 -1.49 -13.61 3.70
CA ALA A 19 -1.48 -13.29 2.28
C ALA A 19 -1.40 -14.58 1.42
N PRO A 20 -1.65 -14.50 0.10
CA PRO A 20 -1.43 -15.62 -0.81
C PRO A 20 0.03 -16.02 -0.79
N LYS A 21 0.32 -17.33 -0.89
CA LYS A 21 1.71 -17.80 -1.02
C LYS A 21 2.29 -17.50 -2.40
N TRP A 22 1.45 -17.51 -3.43
CA TRP A 22 1.82 -17.11 -4.78
C TRP A 22 0.69 -16.32 -5.41
N GLY A 23 1.07 -15.33 -6.19
CA GLY A 23 0.15 -14.52 -6.97
C GLY A 23 0.85 -13.35 -7.61
N GLY A 24 0.23 -12.77 -8.63
CA GLY A 24 0.67 -11.58 -9.31
C GLY A 24 -0.50 -10.64 -9.56
N SER A 25 -0.23 -9.35 -9.58
CA SER A 25 -1.16 -8.34 -10.03
C SER A 25 -0.46 -7.35 -10.95
N LEU A 26 -1.15 -6.90 -11.98
CA LEU A 26 -0.73 -5.82 -12.85
C LEU A 26 -1.86 -4.80 -12.96
N LEU A 27 -1.54 -3.52 -12.84
CA LEU A 27 -2.46 -2.41 -12.93
C LEU A 27 -1.85 -1.32 -13.83
N GLY A 28 -2.45 -1.08 -14.98
CA GLY A 28 -2.19 0.06 -15.85
C GLY A 28 -3.28 1.11 -15.67
N THR A 29 -2.89 2.38 -15.52
CA THR A 29 -3.82 3.50 -15.44
C THR A 29 -3.38 4.58 -16.41
N TYR A 30 -4.32 5.11 -17.20
CA TYR A 30 -4.11 6.25 -18.06
C TYR A 30 -5.19 7.30 -17.77
N ARG A 31 -4.78 8.54 -17.55
CA ARG A 31 -5.66 9.69 -17.33
C ARG A 31 -5.29 10.79 -18.31
N THR A 32 -6.31 11.44 -18.83
CA THR A 32 -6.15 12.60 -19.70
C THR A 32 -7.34 13.54 -19.50
N THR A 33 -7.15 14.82 -19.78
CA THR A 33 -8.20 15.83 -19.85
C THR A 33 -8.66 15.97 -21.31
N PRO A 34 -9.74 15.28 -21.73
CA PRO A 34 -10.10 15.17 -23.16
C PRO A 34 -10.72 16.44 -23.74
N PHE A 35 -11.35 17.27 -22.91
CA PHE A 35 -11.93 18.54 -23.34
C PHE A 35 -10.87 19.62 -23.12
N GLY A 36 -10.27 20.07 -24.22
CA GLY A 36 -9.18 21.04 -24.23
C GLY A 36 -9.57 22.35 -23.55
N GLY A 37 -8.60 22.95 -22.85
CA GLY A 37 -8.72 24.20 -22.10
C GLY A 37 -7.37 24.53 -21.45
N SER A 38 -7.35 25.46 -20.49
CA SER A 38 -6.14 25.81 -19.76
C SER A 38 -5.55 24.65 -18.95
N LEU A 39 -6.33 23.59 -18.65
CA LEU A 39 -5.95 22.47 -17.78
C LEU A 39 -5.52 21.19 -18.54
N ASN A 40 -4.88 21.30 -19.70
CA ASN A 40 -4.48 20.13 -20.47
C ASN A 40 -3.33 19.35 -19.78
N ALA A 41 -3.59 18.11 -19.37
CA ALA A 41 -2.59 17.23 -18.76
C ALA A 41 -2.90 15.75 -19.02
N SER A 42 -1.84 14.93 -18.98
CA SER A 42 -1.95 13.49 -19.06
C SER A 42 -1.09 12.79 -18.00
N GLN A 43 -1.53 11.61 -17.58
CA GLN A 43 -0.85 10.77 -16.60
C GLN A 43 -0.94 9.31 -17.04
N ALA A 44 0.19 8.61 -17.02
CA ALA A 44 0.26 7.18 -17.23
C ALA A 44 0.93 6.52 -16.02
N GLY A 45 0.38 5.43 -15.52
CA GLY A 45 0.93 4.65 -14.42
C GLY A 45 0.87 3.17 -14.71
N LEU A 46 1.92 2.45 -14.32
CA LEU A 46 1.97 1.00 -14.35
C LEU A 46 2.45 0.51 -12.99
N GLN A 47 1.74 -0.43 -12.40
CA GLN A 47 2.10 -1.04 -11.13
C GLN A 47 1.97 -2.56 -11.22
N ALA A 48 3.00 -3.26 -10.77
CA ALA A 48 3.02 -4.70 -10.65
C ALA A 48 3.25 -5.10 -9.19
N SER A 49 2.67 -6.20 -8.75
CA SER A 49 3.04 -6.84 -7.49
C SER A 49 3.05 -8.35 -7.59
N VAL A 50 3.96 -8.98 -6.87
CA VAL A 50 4.08 -10.43 -6.77
C VAL A 50 4.07 -10.83 -5.30
N PHE A 51 3.34 -11.90 -5.00
CA PHE A 51 3.32 -12.55 -3.70
C PHE A 51 4.17 -13.82 -3.76
N LEU A 52 5.00 -14.01 -2.73
CA LEU A 52 5.92 -15.12 -2.58
C LEU A 52 5.74 -15.73 -1.19
N PRO A 53 6.05 -17.03 -1.00
CA PRO A 53 6.04 -17.62 0.32
C PRO A 53 7.13 -16.96 1.19
N GLY A 54 6.81 -16.70 2.46
CA GLY A 54 7.78 -16.22 3.44
C GLY A 54 8.64 -17.34 4.02
N LEU A 55 9.51 -16.98 4.97
CA LEU A 55 10.48 -17.92 5.57
C LEU A 55 9.82 -19.02 6.44
N SER A 56 8.65 -18.73 7.03
CA SER A 56 7.95 -19.64 7.92
C SER A 56 6.51 -19.93 7.45
N ARG A 57 5.87 -20.93 8.07
CA ARG A 57 4.49 -21.33 7.75
C ARG A 57 3.55 -20.15 7.98
N ASN A 58 2.75 -19.83 6.96
CA ASN A 58 1.79 -18.72 6.93
C ASN A 58 2.39 -17.31 6.80
N HIS A 59 3.71 -17.19 6.69
CA HIS A 59 4.37 -15.94 6.28
C HIS A 59 4.27 -15.76 4.77
N ALA A 60 4.29 -14.51 4.33
CA ALA A 60 4.28 -14.16 2.92
C ALA A 60 5.11 -12.91 2.70
N ILE A 61 5.72 -12.84 1.52
CA ILE A 61 6.41 -11.66 1.03
C ILE A 61 5.57 -11.09 -0.09
N ARG A 62 5.46 -9.76 -0.16
CA ARG A 62 4.98 -9.07 -1.34
C ARG A 62 6.03 -8.08 -1.81
N LEU A 63 6.38 -8.19 -3.08
CA LEU A 63 7.19 -7.22 -3.79
C LEU A 63 6.26 -6.44 -4.71
N ARG A 64 6.40 -5.12 -4.74
CA ARG A 64 5.64 -4.27 -5.64
C ARG A 64 6.55 -3.22 -6.24
N ALA A 65 6.41 -3.03 -7.53
CA ALA A 65 7.12 -2.00 -8.28
C ALA A 65 6.11 -1.20 -9.11
N GLY A 66 6.38 0.08 -9.30
CA GLY A 66 5.55 0.93 -10.12
C GLY A 66 6.31 2.06 -10.77
N TYR A 67 5.78 2.52 -11.89
CA TYR A 67 6.26 3.68 -12.61
C TYR A 67 5.08 4.56 -12.98
N GLN A 68 5.21 5.86 -12.75
CA GLN A 68 4.26 6.87 -13.15
C GLN A 68 5.00 7.93 -13.96
N TRP A 69 4.38 8.34 -15.05
CA TRP A 69 4.69 9.53 -15.80
C TRP A 69 3.49 10.48 -15.78
N GLN A 70 3.74 11.78 -15.67
CA GLN A 70 2.71 12.80 -15.70
C GLN A 70 3.26 14.06 -16.39
N ASP A 71 2.41 14.74 -17.16
CA ASP A 71 2.67 16.11 -17.57
C ASP A 71 2.11 17.06 -16.50
N GLN A 72 2.99 17.67 -15.71
CA GLN A 72 2.59 18.57 -14.61
C GLN A 72 2.26 20.01 -15.05
N ALA A 73 2.23 20.30 -16.36
CA ALA A 73 2.13 21.66 -16.89
C ALA A 73 0.97 22.49 -16.32
N GLN A 74 -0.23 21.91 -16.30
CA GLN A 74 -1.46 22.66 -16.06
C GLN A 74 -2.37 22.00 -15.01
N TYR A 75 -2.18 20.71 -14.72
CA TYR A 75 -3.01 19.98 -13.77
C TYR A 75 -2.22 18.87 -13.08
N GLN A 76 -2.44 18.72 -11.77
CA GLN A 76 -1.82 17.67 -10.97
C GLN A 76 -2.82 16.56 -10.68
N PHE A 77 -2.53 15.36 -11.19
CA PHE A 77 -3.34 14.19 -10.89
C PHE A 77 -2.93 13.56 -9.55
N ALA A 78 -3.89 12.90 -8.91
CA ALA A 78 -3.61 11.97 -7.82
C ALA A 78 -2.64 10.86 -8.28
N PRO A 79 -1.89 10.21 -7.37
CA PRO A 79 -0.95 9.16 -7.74
C PRO A 79 -1.65 8.03 -8.51
N ALA A 80 -1.02 7.57 -9.59
CA ALA A 80 -1.43 6.38 -10.35
C ALA A 80 -0.72 5.11 -9.84
N VAL A 81 0.28 5.26 -8.97
CA VAL A 81 1.04 4.17 -8.33
C VAL A 81 1.10 4.40 -6.82
N SER A 82 1.30 3.33 -6.04
CA SER A 82 1.41 3.43 -4.58
C SER A 82 2.60 4.28 -4.15
N PHE A 83 2.33 5.42 -3.49
CA PHE A 83 3.36 6.29 -2.93
C PHE A 83 3.95 5.69 -1.63
N PRO A 84 5.20 6.01 -1.25
CA PRO A 84 5.79 5.56 0.02
C PRO A 84 4.90 5.89 1.22
N ARG A 85 4.73 4.92 2.11
CA ARG A 85 3.94 5.09 3.34
C ARG A 85 4.60 6.13 4.25
N GLY A 86 3.80 6.83 5.05
CA GLY A 86 4.28 7.88 5.96
C GLY A 86 4.54 9.24 5.30
N GLU A 87 4.43 9.34 3.96
CA GLU A 87 4.60 10.60 3.23
C GLU A 87 3.27 11.18 2.76
N GLY A 88 3.20 12.51 2.71
CA GLY A 88 2.20 13.21 1.91
C GLY A 88 2.53 13.06 0.41
N TYR A 89 1.51 12.93 -0.44
CA TYR A 89 1.75 12.80 -1.88
C TYR A 89 2.33 14.09 -2.45
N THR A 90 3.53 13.99 -3.02
CA THR A 90 4.12 15.03 -3.87
C THR A 90 4.03 14.58 -5.32
N SER A 91 3.51 15.44 -6.19
CA SER A 91 3.39 15.14 -7.61
C SER A 91 4.77 15.27 -8.28
N PHE A 92 5.12 14.32 -9.17
CA PHE A 92 6.33 14.35 -9.99
C PHE A 92 6.02 14.04 -11.45
N ASP A 93 6.79 14.61 -12.38
CA ASP A 93 6.72 14.27 -13.81
C ASP A 93 7.06 12.79 -14.05
N ARG A 94 8.03 12.27 -13.30
CA ARG A 94 8.40 10.86 -13.30
C ARG A 94 8.55 10.38 -11.87
N LEU A 95 7.85 9.29 -11.55
CA LEU A 95 7.90 8.66 -10.25
C LEU A 95 8.13 7.16 -10.41
N ARG A 96 9.21 6.67 -9.82
CA ARG A 96 9.49 5.23 -9.67
C ARG A 96 9.23 4.86 -8.23
N VAL A 97 8.52 3.77 -7.99
CA VAL A 97 8.24 3.26 -6.64
C VAL A 97 8.59 1.78 -6.55
N GLY A 98 9.12 1.39 -5.41
CA GLY A 98 9.40 0.02 -5.02
C GLY A 98 8.93 -0.18 -3.59
N SER A 99 8.38 -1.35 -3.28
CA SER A 99 7.98 -1.68 -1.92
C SER A 99 8.14 -3.16 -1.64
N PHE A 100 8.54 -3.44 -0.42
CA PHE A 100 8.72 -4.75 0.16
C PHE A 100 7.82 -4.85 1.39
N ASP A 101 6.96 -5.87 1.42
CA ASP A 101 6.11 -6.19 2.56
C ASP A 101 6.40 -7.61 3.04
N TYR A 102 6.71 -7.80 4.32
CA TYR A 102 6.82 -9.10 4.97
C TYR A 102 5.67 -9.28 5.96
N TYR A 103 4.72 -10.16 5.65
CA TYR A 103 3.55 -10.43 6.47
C TYR A 103 3.84 -11.52 7.52
N LEU A 104 3.67 -11.18 8.80
CA LEU A 104 3.88 -12.04 9.95
C LEU A 104 2.56 -12.34 10.68
N PRO A 105 2.13 -13.60 10.77
CA PRO A 105 1.11 -14.01 11.72
C PRO A 105 1.76 -14.14 13.11
N LEU A 106 1.48 -13.19 14.02
CA LEU A 106 2.09 -13.20 15.36
C LEU A 106 1.44 -14.26 16.26
N ALA A 107 0.12 -14.25 16.35
CA ALA A 107 -0.61 -15.19 17.20
C ALA A 107 -2.06 -15.37 16.77
N PHE A 108 -2.59 -16.56 17.04
CA PHE A 108 -4.02 -16.91 16.95
C PHE A 108 -4.50 -17.08 18.38
N THR A 109 -4.92 -15.98 18.99
CA THR A 109 -5.07 -15.89 20.43
C THR A 109 -6.42 -16.38 20.94
N HIS A 110 -7.49 -16.27 20.12
CA HIS A 110 -8.86 -16.63 20.50
C HIS A 110 -9.23 -16.14 21.91
N TRP A 111 -8.80 -14.93 22.28
CA TRP A 111 -9.03 -14.37 23.61
C TRP A 111 -10.43 -13.76 23.69
N GLU A 112 -11.17 -14.12 24.74
CA GLU A 112 -12.53 -13.64 24.94
C GLU A 112 -12.61 -12.80 26.22
N LEU A 113 -13.08 -11.56 26.09
CA LEU A 113 -13.43 -10.70 27.21
C LEU A 113 -14.96 -10.65 27.31
N GLY A 114 -15.51 -11.74 27.85
CA GLY A 114 -16.94 -11.95 28.01
C GLY A 114 -17.70 -11.75 26.69
N ARG A 115 -18.79 -10.98 26.74
CA ARG A 115 -19.64 -10.70 25.58
C ARG A 115 -19.19 -9.49 24.77
N LEU A 116 -18.17 -8.77 25.22
CA LEU A 116 -17.83 -7.44 24.68
C LEU A 116 -16.78 -7.51 23.58
N LEU A 117 -15.78 -8.36 23.74
CA LEU A 117 -14.63 -8.38 22.84
C LEU A 117 -14.12 -9.80 22.64
N TYR A 118 -13.92 -10.18 21.38
CA TYR A 118 -13.30 -11.44 20.99
C TYR A 118 -12.11 -11.17 20.07
N ILE A 119 -10.89 -11.42 20.52
CA ILE A 119 -9.66 -11.19 19.77
C ILE A 119 -9.28 -12.49 19.05
N GLN A 120 -9.37 -12.48 17.72
CA GLN A 120 -9.12 -13.64 16.88
C GLN A 120 -7.63 -13.82 16.55
N ARG A 121 -6.96 -12.73 16.18
CA ARG A 121 -5.64 -12.80 15.56
C ARG A 121 -4.84 -11.52 15.75
N LEU A 122 -3.55 -11.71 16.01
CA LEU A 122 -2.53 -10.67 15.98
C LEU A 122 -1.66 -10.87 14.74
N ARG A 123 -1.45 -9.79 13.98
CA ARG A 123 -0.62 -9.78 12.77
C ARG A 123 0.33 -8.61 12.82
N ALA A 124 1.49 -8.79 12.22
CA ALA A 124 2.40 -7.71 11.93
C ALA A 124 2.78 -7.72 10.45
N THR A 125 3.18 -6.56 9.95
CA THR A 125 3.82 -6.44 8.64
C THR A 125 5.04 -5.56 8.81
N VAL A 126 6.22 -6.07 8.46
CA VAL A 126 7.41 -5.23 8.33
C VAL A 126 7.51 -4.80 6.88
N PHE A 127 7.77 -3.53 6.63
CA PHE A 127 7.82 -3.03 5.27
C PHE A 127 8.96 -2.04 5.04
N GLY A 128 9.36 -1.96 3.77
CA GLY A 128 10.27 -0.95 3.26
C GLY A 128 9.75 -0.42 1.93
N ASP A 129 9.66 0.90 1.81
CA ASP A 129 9.27 1.61 0.60
C ASP A 129 10.44 2.45 0.09
N VAL A 130 10.66 2.42 -1.21
CA VAL A 130 11.60 3.29 -1.90
C VAL A 130 10.88 4.00 -3.03
N ALA A 131 11.16 5.28 -3.22
CA ALA A 131 10.70 5.98 -4.41
C ALA A 131 11.70 7.00 -4.89
N GLN A 132 11.70 7.26 -6.18
CA GLN A 132 12.46 8.32 -6.80
C GLN A 132 11.52 9.15 -7.66
N GLY A 133 11.28 10.38 -7.22
CA GLY A 133 10.52 11.39 -7.95
C GLY A 133 11.47 12.35 -8.66
N ARG A 134 11.17 12.71 -9.91
CA ARG A 134 11.90 13.74 -10.67
C ARG A 134 10.91 14.72 -11.29
N ALA A 135 11.16 16.02 -11.10
CA ALA A 135 10.51 17.10 -11.85
C ALA A 135 11.48 17.57 -12.95
N ILE A 136 11.01 17.70 -14.19
CA ILE A 136 11.82 17.99 -15.38
C ILE A 136 11.75 19.48 -15.72
N ARG A 137 10.74 20.22 -15.25
CA ARG A 137 10.59 21.65 -15.55
C ARG A 137 11.39 22.55 -14.59
N GLY A 138 12.66 22.79 -14.95
CA GLY A 138 13.42 23.98 -14.56
C GLY A 138 14.47 23.81 -13.46
N ILE A 139 14.33 22.81 -12.58
CA ILE A 139 15.35 22.42 -11.60
C ILE A 139 15.28 20.90 -11.50
N ASN A 140 16.40 20.20 -11.71
CA ASN A 140 16.50 18.75 -11.47
C ASN A 140 16.43 18.49 -9.95
N VAL A 141 15.24 18.66 -9.36
CA VAL A 141 14.99 18.29 -7.97
C VAL A 141 14.51 16.85 -8.00
N GLY A 142 15.44 15.94 -7.74
CA GLY A 142 15.14 14.55 -7.42
C GLY A 142 14.83 14.43 -5.94
N LEU A 143 13.69 13.83 -5.60
CA LEU A 143 13.41 13.44 -4.22
C LEU A 143 13.43 11.91 -4.15
N ASP A 144 14.36 11.41 -3.35
CA ASP A 144 14.50 10.00 -3.06
C ASP A 144 13.89 9.71 -1.69
N TYR A 145 12.88 8.85 -1.68
CA TYR A 145 12.21 8.39 -0.48
C TYR A 145 12.74 7.02 -0.10
N GLN A 146 13.03 6.83 1.17
CA GLN A 146 13.44 5.55 1.75
C GLN A 146 12.77 5.43 3.11
N ASN A 147 11.66 4.71 3.14
CA ASN A 147 10.83 4.62 4.33
C ASN A 147 10.80 3.19 4.80
N VAL A 148 10.96 3.00 6.10
CA VAL A 148 10.91 1.68 6.73
C VAL A 148 9.95 1.74 7.89
N GLY A 149 9.25 0.64 8.14
CA GLY A 149 8.26 0.65 9.20
C GLY A 149 7.68 -0.70 9.50
N PHE A 150 6.74 -0.68 10.43
CA PHE A 150 5.95 -1.85 10.78
C PHE A 150 4.49 -1.48 11.00
N ASP A 151 3.62 -2.42 10.65
CA ASP A 151 2.20 -2.40 10.96
C ASP A 151 1.94 -3.46 12.03
N ALA A 152 1.18 -3.10 13.06
CA ALA A 152 0.63 -4.04 14.03
C ALA A 152 -0.90 -4.01 13.92
N LEU A 153 -1.50 -5.15 13.58
CA LEU A 153 -2.94 -5.29 13.35
C LEU A 153 -3.55 -6.36 14.25
N VAL A 154 -4.74 -6.05 14.76
CA VAL A 154 -5.56 -6.92 15.59
C VAL A 154 -6.88 -7.15 14.88
N GLN A 155 -7.26 -8.41 14.72
CA GLN A 155 -8.58 -8.79 14.23
C GLN A 155 -9.44 -9.23 15.42
N PHE A 156 -10.58 -8.57 15.62
CA PHE A 156 -11.44 -8.78 16.77
C PHE A 156 -12.92 -8.59 16.44
N ASN A 157 -13.82 -9.20 17.20
CA ASN A 157 -15.25 -8.95 17.13
C ASN A 157 -15.66 -8.16 18.36
N VAL A 158 -16.47 -7.13 18.14
CA VAL A 158 -17.09 -6.36 19.22
C VAL A 158 -18.51 -6.87 19.38
N LEU A 159 -18.92 -7.13 20.62
CA LEU A 159 -20.26 -7.63 20.95
C LEU A 159 -20.59 -8.93 20.21
N ARG A 160 -21.86 -9.15 19.86
CA ARG A 160 -22.33 -10.29 19.06
C ARG A 160 -22.16 -10.08 17.55
N LEU A 161 -21.31 -9.14 17.14
CA LEU A 161 -21.10 -8.89 15.72
C LEU A 161 -20.41 -10.10 15.09
N ARG A 162 -21.03 -10.66 14.04
CA ARG A 162 -20.48 -11.83 13.35
C ARG A 162 -19.25 -11.48 12.51
N THR A 163 -19.23 -10.26 11.95
CA THR A 163 -18.15 -9.78 11.10
C THR A 163 -16.98 -9.29 11.96
N PRO A 164 -15.78 -9.88 11.82
CA PRO A 164 -14.61 -9.38 12.52
C PRO A 164 -14.22 -8.00 11.99
N ILE A 165 -13.78 -7.15 12.90
CA ILE A 165 -13.23 -5.83 12.65
C ILE A 165 -11.70 -5.93 12.75
N GLU A 166 -11.00 -5.20 11.90
CA GLU A 166 -9.54 -5.16 11.88
C GLU A 166 -9.03 -3.76 12.21
N GLY A 167 -8.37 -3.58 13.36
CA GLY A 167 -7.79 -2.31 13.78
C GLY A 167 -6.29 -2.43 14.04
N GLY A 168 -5.55 -1.33 13.89
CA GLY A 168 -4.10 -1.40 14.10
C GLY A 168 -3.39 -0.05 14.16
N VAL A 169 -2.07 -0.12 14.29
CA VAL A 169 -1.17 1.03 14.27
C VAL A 169 -0.07 0.76 13.27
N ARG A 170 0.25 1.78 12.48
CA ARG A 170 1.40 1.84 11.58
C ARG A 170 2.42 2.80 12.14
N VAL A 171 3.67 2.37 12.22
CA VAL A 171 4.80 3.22 12.58
C VAL A 171 5.77 3.21 11.41
N VAL A 172 6.06 4.41 10.88
CA VAL A 172 6.94 4.59 9.73
C VAL A 172 8.06 5.54 10.12
N TYR A 173 9.30 5.19 9.80
CA TYR A 173 10.40 6.12 9.78
C TYR A 173 10.55 6.69 8.37
N SER A 174 10.37 8.01 8.23
CA SER A 174 10.59 8.74 6.98
C SER A 174 12.03 9.23 6.91
N SER A 175 12.79 8.80 5.90
CA SER A 175 14.16 9.32 5.68
C SER A 175 14.15 10.78 5.22
N VAL A 176 13.13 11.18 4.47
CA VAL A 176 13.01 12.56 3.94
C VAL A 176 12.73 13.55 5.07
N GLN A 177 11.76 13.23 5.93
CA GLN A 177 11.34 14.11 7.02
C GLN A 177 12.19 13.89 8.30
N ARG A 178 13.02 12.84 8.33
CA ARG A 178 13.84 12.41 9.48
C ARG A 178 13.04 12.27 10.77
N GLN A 179 11.81 11.77 10.66
CA GLN A 179 10.90 11.62 11.79
C GLN A 179 10.11 10.32 11.74
N TRP A 180 9.62 9.94 12.91
CA TRP A 180 8.69 8.83 13.09
C TRP A 180 7.27 9.34 12.90
N VAL A 181 6.56 8.73 11.95
CA VAL A 181 5.16 9.00 11.67
C VAL A 181 4.34 7.82 12.18
N VAL A 182 3.43 8.10 13.11
CA VAL A 182 2.50 7.10 13.65
C VAL A 182 1.13 7.35 13.03
N GLN A 183 0.55 6.31 12.44
CA GLN A 183 -0.75 6.36 11.77
C GLN A 183 -1.66 5.29 12.37
N ALA A 184 -2.90 5.67 12.68
CA ALA A 184 -3.93 4.68 13.01
C ALA A 184 -4.35 3.96 11.72
N LEU A 185 -4.32 2.62 11.73
CA LEU A 185 -4.92 1.82 10.68
C LEU A 185 -6.37 1.55 11.07
N ALA A 186 -7.27 2.32 10.46
CA ALA A 186 -8.69 2.30 10.76
C ALA A 186 -9.35 0.99 10.31
N PHE A 187 -10.51 0.74 10.91
CA PHE A 187 -11.32 -0.47 10.85
C PHE A 187 -11.70 -0.88 9.43
N ASP A 188 -10.99 -1.85 8.86
CA ASP A 188 -11.47 -2.52 7.65
C ASP A 188 -12.50 -3.59 8.06
N ILE A 189 -13.71 -3.48 7.51
CA ILE A 189 -14.74 -4.51 7.66
C ILE A 189 -14.50 -5.49 6.52
N ARG A 190 -13.88 -6.63 6.82
CA ARG A 190 -13.83 -7.74 5.87
C ARG A 190 -15.23 -8.34 5.75
N ILE A 191 -15.99 -7.90 4.74
CA ILE A 191 -17.28 -8.49 4.33
C ILE A 191 -17.01 -9.80 3.59
#